data_AF-A0A7C4X8M1-F1
#
_entry.id   AF-A0A7C4X8M1-F1
#
_cell.length_a   1.000
_cell.length_b   1.000
_cell.length_c   1.000
_cell.angle_alpha   90.00
_cell.angle_beta   90.00
_cell.angle_gamma   90.00
#
_symmetry.space_group_name_H-M   'P 1'
#
loop_
_entity.id
_entity.type
_entity.pdbx_description
1 polymer ?
#
loop_
_entity_poly.entity_id
_entity_poly.type
_entity_poly.pdbx_seq_one_letter_code
_entity_poly.pdbx_strand_id
1 'polypeptide(L)'
;MGTCAKKYAVGVILSMVWISGHAVASLAELAQPKDGRSMRTTSTQRYAKGEENNYDNQKVKPGETVVLMDEKGPGVITHIWLTFLGPEPQAWAPNGSASHQDMVIRMYWDGAKEPAVEAPVGDFFANAFGKRSEVISLPVIIEDGDSYNCF
;
A
#
# COMPACT_ATOMS: atom_id res chain seq x y z
N MET A 1 61.98 39.76 -19.85
CA MET A 1 61.59 39.13 -18.57
C MET A 1 60.26 39.72 -18.14
N GLY A 2 59.16 38.98 -18.34
CA GLY A 2 57.82 39.39 -17.91
C GLY A 2 57.05 38.14 -17.52
N THR A 3 56.88 37.92 -16.22
CA THR A 3 56.20 36.75 -15.65
C THR A 3 54.68 37.00 -15.64
N CYS A 4 53.94 36.22 -16.42
CA CYS A 4 52.48 36.23 -16.42
C CYS A 4 51.97 35.27 -15.32
N ALA A 5 51.52 35.84 -14.19
CA ALA A 5 50.90 35.06 -13.10
C ALA A 5 49.46 34.66 -13.47
N LYS A 6 49.21 33.36 -13.66
CA LYS A 6 47.85 32.80 -13.76
C LYS A 6 47.22 32.75 -12.38
N LYS A 7 46.14 33.53 -12.17
CA LYS A 7 45.29 33.43 -10.98
C LYS A 7 44.30 32.28 -11.18
N TYR A 8 44.34 31.27 -10.32
CA TYR A 8 43.32 30.22 -10.26
C TYR A 8 42.22 30.68 -9.29
N ALA A 9 41.00 30.89 -9.80
CA ALA A 9 39.83 31.10 -8.97
C ALA A 9 39.19 29.74 -8.67
N VAL A 10 39.28 29.30 -7.42
CA VAL A 10 38.53 28.13 -6.93
C VAL A 10 37.12 28.63 -6.58
N GLY A 11 36.14 28.29 -7.44
CA GLY A 11 34.73 28.55 -7.16
C GLY A 11 34.16 27.46 -6.25
N VAL A 12 33.76 27.82 -5.04
CA VAL A 12 32.99 26.94 -4.14
C VAL A 12 31.54 26.96 -4.62
N ILE A 13 31.07 25.85 -5.17
CA ILE A 13 29.64 25.65 -5.48
C ILE A 13 28.95 25.27 -4.17
N LEU A 14 28.24 26.21 -3.56
CA LEU A 14 27.37 25.96 -2.42
C LEU A 14 26.08 25.33 -2.95
N SER A 15 25.99 24.00 -2.97
CA SER A 15 24.74 23.30 -3.26
C SER A 15 23.76 23.54 -2.10
N MET A 16 22.78 24.43 -2.31
CA MET A 16 21.62 24.55 -1.43
C MET A 16 20.84 23.23 -1.49
N VAL A 17 20.98 22.42 -0.44
CA VAL A 17 20.08 21.30 -0.18
C VAL A 17 18.74 21.92 0.22
N TRP A 18 17.77 21.87 -0.69
CA TRP A 18 16.38 22.18 -0.38
C TRP A 18 15.85 21.05 0.49
N ILE A 19 15.88 21.25 1.81
CA ILE A 19 15.13 20.41 2.73
C ILE A 19 13.66 20.79 2.56
N SER A 20 12.93 20.01 1.77
CA SER A 20 11.47 20.08 1.74
C SER A 20 10.96 19.74 3.15
N GLY A 21 10.62 20.77 3.93
CA GLY A 21 9.91 20.57 5.18
C GLY A 21 8.61 19.83 4.89
N HIS A 22 8.43 18.65 5.48
CA HIS A 22 7.14 17.97 5.48
C HIS A 22 6.21 18.81 6.35
N ALA A 23 5.37 19.64 5.72
CA ALA A 23 4.33 20.34 6.44
C ALA A 23 3.37 19.28 7.00
N VAL A 24 3.31 19.18 8.33
CA VAL A 24 2.21 18.47 8.99
C VAL A 24 0.94 19.22 8.58
N ALA A 25 0.08 18.57 7.81
CA ALA A 25 -1.20 19.13 7.38
C ALA A 25 -1.94 19.67 8.61
N SER A 26 -2.33 20.94 8.59
CA SER A 26 -3.05 21.52 9.73
C SER A 26 -4.43 20.87 9.83
N LEU A 27 -4.97 20.69 11.05
CA LEU A 27 -6.34 20.15 11.22
C LEU A 27 -7.40 20.99 10.47
N ALA A 28 -7.10 22.28 10.20
CA ALA A 28 -7.95 23.15 9.40
C ALA A 28 -8.10 22.69 7.94
N GLU A 29 -7.11 21.98 7.39
CA GLU A 29 -7.16 21.43 6.03
C GLU A 29 -8.15 20.28 5.86
N LEU A 30 -8.53 19.60 6.95
CA LEU A 30 -9.56 18.56 6.94
C LEU A 30 -10.96 19.14 6.71
N ALA A 31 -11.19 20.38 7.14
CA ALA A 31 -12.47 21.06 6.99
C ALA A 31 -12.67 21.69 5.60
N GLN A 32 -11.62 21.70 4.76
CA GLN A 32 -11.70 22.26 3.42
C GLN A 32 -12.30 21.25 2.43
N PRO A 33 -13.16 21.68 1.50
CA PRO A 33 -13.55 20.85 0.37
C PRO A 33 -12.32 20.34 -0.37
N LYS A 34 -12.33 19.06 -0.76
CA LYS A 34 -11.29 18.44 -1.59
C LYS A 34 -11.85 18.18 -2.97
N ASP A 35 -11.10 18.54 -4.00
CA ASP A 35 -11.45 18.21 -5.37
C ASP A 35 -11.38 16.70 -5.61
N GLY A 36 -12.34 16.17 -6.34
CA GLY A 36 -12.45 14.75 -6.67
C GLY A 36 -13.71 14.12 -6.10
N ARG A 37 -13.73 12.79 -6.09
CA ARG A 37 -14.83 11.99 -5.54
C ARG A 37 -14.26 10.75 -4.86
N SER A 38 -14.88 10.33 -3.77
CA SER A 38 -14.52 9.08 -3.13
C SER A 38 -14.91 7.90 -4.03
N MET A 39 -13.96 6.98 -4.21
CA MET A 39 -14.13 5.73 -4.93
C MET A 39 -13.72 4.59 -4.00
N ARG A 40 -14.28 3.39 -4.21
CA ARG A 40 -13.91 2.20 -3.42
C ARG A 40 -14.15 0.94 -4.21
N THR A 41 -13.16 0.05 -4.19
CA THR A 41 -13.28 -1.34 -4.63
C THR A 41 -13.21 -2.23 -3.40
N THR A 42 -14.10 -3.21 -3.29
CA THR A 42 -14.21 -4.11 -2.14
C THR A 42 -14.39 -5.55 -2.62
N SER A 43 -14.18 -6.50 -1.72
CA SER A 43 -14.50 -7.93 -1.94
C SER A 43 -16.00 -8.22 -1.88
N THR A 44 -16.86 -7.22 -1.67
CA THR A 44 -18.32 -7.38 -1.59
C THR A 44 -18.85 -8.03 -2.86
N GLN A 45 -19.46 -9.19 -2.72
CA GLN A 45 -19.96 -9.93 -3.86
C GLN A 45 -21.28 -9.32 -4.36
N ARG A 46 -21.32 -8.97 -5.64
CA ARG A 46 -22.50 -8.37 -6.27
C ARG A 46 -23.35 -9.44 -6.93
N TYR A 47 -24.60 -9.59 -6.47
CA TYR A 47 -25.56 -10.56 -6.98
C TYR A 47 -26.72 -9.90 -7.73
N ALA A 48 -27.56 -10.73 -8.35
CA ALA A 48 -28.83 -10.27 -8.93
C ALA A 48 -29.70 -9.63 -7.84
N LYS A 49 -30.50 -8.65 -8.23
CA LYS A 49 -31.35 -7.88 -7.31
C LYS A 49 -32.31 -8.83 -6.56
N GLY A 50 -32.19 -8.86 -5.23
CA GLY A 50 -33.06 -9.66 -4.35
C GLY A 50 -32.39 -10.88 -3.71
N GLU A 51 -31.12 -11.15 -4.02
CA GLU A 51 -30.35 -12.21 -3.36
C GLU A 51 -29.57 -11.64 -2.15
N GLU A 52 -29.88 -12.14 -0.96
CA GLU A 52 -29.18 -11.79 0.29
C GLU A 52 -28.12 -12.84 0.62
N ASN A 53 -26.91 -12.40 0.97
CA ASN A 53 -25.83 -13.25 1.46
C ASN A 53 -24.76 -12.41 2.16
N ASN A 54 -23.71 -13.08 2.65
CA ASN A 54 -22.58 -12.48 3.36
C ASN A 54 -21.23 -13.00 2.81
N TYR A 55 -21.16 -13.32 1.51
CA TYR A 55 -19.96 -13.85 0.86
C TYR A 55 -19.03 -12.71 0.41
N ASP A 56 -18.61 -11.86 1.34
CA ASP A 56 -17.81 -10.66 1.07
C ASP A 56 -16.30 -10.94 1.01
N ASN A 57 -15.90 -12.10 0.48
CA ASN A 57 -14.50 -12.52 0.38
C ASN A 57 -14.18 -13.17 -0.97
N GLN A 58 -12.90 -13.32 -1.25
CA GLN A 58 -12.40 -14.00 -2.44
C GLN A 58 -11.43 -15.11 -2.05
N LYS A 59 -11.45 -16.21 -2.80
CA LYS A 59 -10.50 -17.31 -2.63
C LYS A 59 -9.44 -17.25 -3.73
N VAL A 60 -8.17 -17.26 -3.32
CA VAL A 60 -7.02 -17.35 -4.22
C VAL A 60 -6.42 -18.74 -4.06
N LYS A 61 -6.40 -19.56 -5.12
CA LYS A 61 -5.77 -20.89 -5.05
C LYS A 61 -4.25 -20.79 -5.19
N PRO A 62 -3.49 -21.83 -4.81
CA PRO A 62 -2.04 -21.85 -5.01
C PRO A 62 -1.66 -21.54 -6.46
N GLY A 63 -0.77 -20.56 -6.65
CA GLY A 63 -0.30 -20.09 -7.96
C GLY A 63 -1.28 -19.21 -8.74
N GLU A 64 -2.51 -19.02 -8.26
CA GLU A 64 -3.47 -18.10 -8.88
C GLU A 64 -3.20 -16.66 -8.48
N THR A 65 -3.71 -15.73 -9.27
CA THR A 65 -3.67 -14.29 -9.02
C THR A 65 -5.09 -13.76 -9.12
N VAL A 66 -5.45 -12.87 -8.20
CA VAL A 66 -6.72 -12.14 -8.24
C VAL A 66 -6.44 -10.65 -8.36
N VAL A 67 -7.25 -9.97 -9.17
CA VAL A 67 -7.19 -8.50 -9.31
C VAL A 67 -8.07 -7.89 -8.24
N LEU A 68 -7.46 -7.20 -7.28
CA LEU A 68 -8.19 -6.50 -6.21
C LEU A 68 -8.79 -5.17 -6.68
N MET A 69 -8.15 -4.50 -7.63
CA MET A 69 -8.58 -3.22 -8.20
C MET A 69 -8.01 -3.06 -9.62
N ASP A 70 -8.84 -2.68 -10.58
CA ASP A 70 -8.45 -2.26 -11.94
C ASP A 70 -9.33 -1.08 -12.34
N GLU A 71 -8.82 0.12 -12.09
CA GLU A 71 -9.51 1.37 -12.38
C GLU A 71 -8.72 2.21 -13.39
N LYS A 72 -9.44 3.00 -14.18
CA LYS A 72 -8.84 3.90 -15.19
C LYS A 72 -8.99 5.35 -14.79
N GLY A 73 -8.03 6.16 -15.22
CA GLY A 73 -8.00 7.60 -14.98
C GLY A 73 -7.17 7.98 -13.75
N PRO A 74 -7.06 9.29 -13.47
CA PRO A 74 -6.27 9.79 -12.36
C PRO A 74 -6.95 9.49 -11.02
N GLY A 75 -6.14 9.18 -10.01
CA GLY A 75 -6.61 8.95 -8.65
C GLY A 75 -5.46 8.77 -7.67
N VAL A 76 -5.80 8.75 -6.38
CA VAL A 76 -4.86 8.46 -5.29
C VAL A 76 -5.50 7.40 -4.41
N ILE A 77 -4.78 6.31 -4.17
CA ILE A 77 -5.17 5.33 -3.16
C ILE A 77 -4.72 5.89 -1.81
N THR A 78 -5.69 6.14 -0.92
CA THR A 78 -5.45 6.73 0.41
C THR A 78 -5.74 5.76 1.55
N HIS A 79 -6.24 4.57 1.23
CA HIS A 79 -6.51 3.54 2.23
C HIS A 79 -6.59 2.16 1.55
N ILE A 80 -5.86 1.20 2.11
CA ILE A 80 -5.96 -0.22 1.78
C ILE A 80 -6.25 -0.96 3.08
N TRP A 81 -7.29 -1.79 3.07
CA TRP A 81 -7.60 -2.72 4.15
C TRP A 81 -7.69 -4.13 3.62
N LEU A 82 -7.04 -5.08 4.30
CA LEU A 82 -7.10 -6.50 4.02
C LEU A 82 -7.21 -7.33 5.30
N THR A 83 -7.86 -8.47 5.19
CA THR A 83 -7.80 -9.56 6.18
C THR A 83 -7.82 -10.88 5.45
N PHE A 84 -7.27 -11.92 6.08
CA PHE A 84 -7.17 -13.25 5.50
C PHE A 84 -7.01 -14.29 6.60
N LEU A 85 -7.46 -15.50 6.29
CA LEU A 85 -7.32 -16.65 7.18
C LEU A 85 -5.85 -17.02 7.38
N GLY A 86 -5.55 -17.61 8.52
CA GLY A 86 -4.21 -18.10 8.85
C GLY A 86 -3.96 -19.54 8.42
N PRO A 87 -2.72 -20.03 8.59
CA PRO A 87 -2.36 -21.44 8.36
C PRO A 87 -3.06 -22.40 9.32
N GLU A 88 -3.62 -21.90 10.42
CA GLU A 88 -4.35 -22.73 11.37
C GLU A 88 -5.73 -23.16 10.83
N PRO A 89 -6.17 -24.40 11.10
CA PRO A 89 -7.52 -24.88 10.77
C PRO A 89 -8.63 -23.96 11.29
N GLN A 90 -9.60 -23.66 10.43
CA GLN A 90 -10.80 -22.89 10.78
C GLN A 90 -12.07 -23.60 10.31
N ALA A 91 -13.23 -23.21 10.85
CA ALA A 91 -14.52 -23.85 10.55
C ALA A 91 -14.85 -23.96 9.05
N TRP A 92 -14.41 -22.97 8.26
CA TRP A 92 -14.64 -22.85 6.82
C TRP A 92 -13.36 -23.01 5.99
N ALA A 93 -12.23 -23.28 6.66
CA ALA A 93 -10.96 -23.67 6.04
C ALA A 93 -10.30 -24.77 6.91
N PRO A 94 -10.79 -26.03 6.86
CA PRO A 94 -10.35 -27.09 7.78
C PRO A 94 -8.86 -27.45 7.67
N ASN A 95 -8.25 -27.16 6.53
CA ASN A 95 -6.83 -27.40 6.27
C ASN A 95 -5.97 -26.14 6.45
N GLY A 96 -6.54 -25.07 7.03
CA GLY A 96 -5.90 -23.76 7.09
C GLY A 96 -5.90 -23.04 5.75
N SER A 97 -5.19 -21.91 5.71
CA SER A 97 -5.00 -21.05 4.54
C SER A 97 -3.54 -20.58 4.45
N ALA A 98 -3.19 -19.94 3.34
CA ALA A 98 -1.84 -19.38 3.18
C ALA A 98 -1.50 -18.39 4.31
N SER A 99 -0.23 -18.34 4.71
CA SER A 99 0.27 -17.26 5.56
C SER A 99 0.34 -15.94 4.78
N HIS A 100 0.36 -14.80 5.47
CA HIS A 100 0.63 -13.50 4.83
C HIS A 100 2.01 -13.43 4.17
N GLN A 101 2.93 -14.31 4.56
CA GLN A 101 4.24 -14.44 3.93
C GLN A 101 4.19 -15.19 2.58
N ASP A 102 3.16 -16.00 2.36
CA ASP A 102 3.01 -16.85 1.16
C ASP A 102 2.26 -16.14 0.03
N MET A 103 1.71 -14.96 0.30
CA MET A 103 0.98 -14.13 -0.66
C MET A 103 1.79 -12.90 -1.02
N VAL A 104 1.78 -12.52 -2.30
CA VAL A 104 2.49 -11.34 -2.82
C VAL A 104 1.47 -10.31 -3.30
N ILE A 105 1.59 -9.07 -2.83
CA ILE A 105 0.84 -7.93 -3.37
C ILE A 105 1.65 -7.27 -4.47
N ARG A 106 0.98 -6.94 -5.58
CA ARG A 106 1.57 -6.24 -6.72
C ARG A 106 0.71 -5.05 -7.10
N MET A 107 1.34 -3.90 -7.32
CA MET A 107 0.68 -2.68 -7.79
C MET A 107 1.36 -2.17 -9.05
N TYR A 108 0.55 -1.83 -10.05
CA TYR A 108 0.99 -1.38 -11.36
C TYR A 108 0.37 -0.01 -11.62
N TRP A 109 1.18 0.94 -12.08
CA TRP A 109 0.73 2.29 -12.39
C TRP A 109 0.84 2.56 -13.88
N ASP A 110 -0.09 3.36 -14.42
CA ASP A 110 -0.01 3.95 -15.76
C ASP A 110 0.29 2.97 -16.91
N GLY A 111 -0.19 1.71 -16.79
CA GLY A 111 0.00 0.67 -17.80
C GLY A 111 1.42 0.08 -17.87
N ALA A 112 2.25 0.32 -16.85
CA ALA A 112 3.56 -0.29 -16.73
C ALA A 112 3.47 -1.82 -16.70
N LYS A 113 4.41 -2.50 -17.37
CA LYS A 113 4.49 -3.97 -17.40
C LYS A 113 5.08 -4.55 -16.12
N GLU A 114 6.00 -3.81 -15.50
CA GLU A 114 6.62 -4.20 -14.24
C GLU A 114 5.88 -3.55 -13.06
N PRO A 115 5.72 -4.25 -11.93
CA PRO A 115 5.09 -3.67 -10.75
C PRO A 115 5.97 -2.59 -10.12
N ALA A 116 5.36 -1.49 -9.71
CA ALA A 116 6.03 -0.45 -8.94
C ALA A 116 6.12 -0.80 -7.45
N VAL A 117 5.20 -1.64 -6.98
CA VAL A 117 5.22 -2.25 -5.63
C VAL A 117 5.09 -3.75 -5.82
N GLU A 118 6.05 -4.50 -5.31
CA GLU A 118 6.00 -5.96 -5.21
C GLU A 118 6.62 -6.38 -3.87
N ALA A 119 5.81 -7.00 -3.01
CA ALA A 119 6.27 -7.48 -1.72
C ALA A 119 5.36 -8.62 -1.23
N PRO A 120 5.87 -9.53 -0.37
CA PRO A 120 4.99 -10.35 0.46
C PRO A 120 3.98 -9.46 1.20
N VAL A 121 2.74 -9.93 1.34
CA VAL A 121 1.67 -9.16 2.02
C VAL A 121 2.10 -8.82 3.45
N GLY A 122 2.72 -9.76 4.16
CA GLY A 122 3.30 -9.51 5.49
C GLY A 122 4.24 -8.32 5.52
N ASP A 123 5.25 -8.34 4.65
CA ASP A 123 6.31 -7.34 4.57
C ASP A 123 5.75 -5.96 4.23
N PHE A 124 4.80 -5.88 3.29
CA PHE A 124 4.14 -4.62 2.91
C PHE A 124 3.49 -3.93 4.12
N PHE A 125 2.88 -4.70 5.02
CA PHE A 125 2.24 -4.18 6.24
C PHE A 125 3.14 -4.30 7.49
N ALA A 126 4.46 -4.44 7.34
CA ALA A 126 5.41 -4.54 8.45
C ALA A 126 5.15 -5.72 9.43
N ASN A 127 4.46 -6.78 8.98
CA ASN A 127 4.28 -8.05 9.69
C ASN A 127 5.07 -9.16 8.99
N ALA A 128 6.39 -9.07 9.07
CA ALA A 128 7.29 -10.01 8.41
C ALA A 128 7.43 -11.35 9.16
N PHE A 129 8.08 -12.31 8.51
CA PHE A 129 8.45 -13.63 9.05
C PHE A 129 7.26 -14.54 9.39
N GLY A 130 6.09 -14.30 8.80
CA GLY A 130 4.90 -15.13 8.99
C GLY A 130 4.28 -15.06 10.39
N LYS A 131 4.75 -14.15 11.26
CA LYS A 131 4.22 -13.98 12.61
C LYS A 131 3.20 -12.85 12.60
N ARG A 132 1.94 -13.16 12.91
CA ARG A 132 0.92 -12.13 13.13
C ARG A 132 1.21 -11.39 14.43
N SER A 133 1.37 -10.08 14.36
CA SER A 133 1.56 -9.20 15.52
C SER A 133 0.88 -7.86 15.31
N GLU A 134 0.56 -7.19 16.42
CA GLU A 134 0.07 -5.81 16.38
C GLU A 134 1.18 -4.88 15.86
N VAL A 135 0.80 -3.94 14.99
CA VAL A 135 1.67 -2.89 14.47
C VAL A 135 0.89 -1.58 14.55
N ILE A 136 1.39 -0.60 15.30
CA ILE A 136 0.77 0.72 15.38
C ILE A 136 1.74 1.76 14.86
N SER A 137 1.45 2.31 13.68
CA SER A 137 2.24 3.38 13.06
C SER A 137 1.34 4.35 12.28
N LEU A 138 1.92 5.43 11.74
CA LEU A 138 1.18 6.37 10.90
C LEU A 138 0.72 5.76 9.56
N PRO A 139 1.61 5.16 8.73
CA PRO A 139 1.21 4.65 7.42
C PRO A 139 0.59 3.25 7.45
N VAL A 140 0.86 2.47 8.50
CA VAL A 140 0.45 1.05 8.59
C VAL A 140 -0.04 0.74 9.99
N ILE A 141 -1.20 0.09 10.08
CA ILE A 141 -1.79 -0.37 11.33
C ILE A 141 -2.25 -1.82 11.17
N ILE A 142 -1.87 -2.68 12.11
CA ILE A 142 -2.39 -4.03 12.26
C ILE A 142 -2.98 -4.16 13.64
N GLU A 143 -4.30 -4.26 13.72
CA GLU A 143 -5.02 -4.50 14.98
C GLU A 143 -5.24 -6.00 15.18
N ASP A 144 -4.99 -6.47 16.41
CA ASP A 144 -5.14 -7.87 16.85
C ASP A 144 -4.42 -8.93 15.95
N GLY A 145 -3.50 -8.51 15.09
CA GLY A 145 -2.77 -9.37 14.16
C GLY A 145 -3.52 -9.76 12.88
N ASP A 146 -4.77 -9.33 12.72
CA ASP A 146 -5.69 -9.81 11.68
C ASP A 146 -6.32 -8.69 10.82
N SER A 147 -6.20 -7.42 11.21
CA SER A 147 -6.76 -6.26 10.49
C SER A 147 -5.66 -5.39 9.87
N TYR A 148 -5.31 -5.63 8.60
CA TYR A 148 -4.16 -5.01 7.94
C TYR A 148 -4.58 -3.72 7.23
N ASN A 149 -4.14 -2.57 7.76
CA ASN A 149 -4.45 -1.24 7.26
C ASN A 149 -3.20 -0.53 6.74
N CYS A 150 -3.32 0.17 5.61
CA CYS A 150 -2.32 1.07 5.06
C CYS A 150 -3.00 2.39 4.65
N PHE A 151 -2.45 3.51 5.10
CA PHE A 151 -2.95 4.88 4.86
C PHE A 151 -2.01 5.67 3.96
#